data_AF-A0A7Y2GXA6-F1
#
_entry.id   AF-A0A7Y2GXA6-F1
#
_cell.length_a   1.000
_cell.length_b   1.000
_cell.length_c   1.000
_cell.angle_alpha   90.00
_cell.angle_beta   90.00
_cell.angle_gamma   90.00
#
_symmetry.space_group_name_H-M   'P 1'
#
loop_
_entity.id
_entity.type
_entity.pdbx_description
1 polymer ?
#
loop_
_entity_poly.entity_id
_entity_poly.type
_entity_poly.pdbx_seq_one_letter_code
_entity_poly.pdbx_strand_id
1 'polypeptide(L)'
;RLQLGGYIAYGTKDEELKYGAHLKYKVSEKPLQWFGLEHKDDIVQLGQSANAFAGDNILASAFRRTPPDRLTRNVHYSGYFEHEWFPGLSNKVRMANDTYTPLGELNYTYYVDDTQTDSSDVINTTELTFSTRFAYREKFVAGKFSRISLGSKYPVVQIDYTMGLKGAFDSKFEYNKLTLRSWDRVPINPIGYTYIVLESGKIWGTVPYPLLEVHRGNESLFYDYLSFNLMNYYEFVSDAYISVFATHHFEGFFFDKIPLFRKLKWREVAAVKAVAGSLTRSNVEILSDKNAFATLGKPYVETQLGVENIFRIIRIDFIWRLSYTNKEYQEQNKVRFGNDSRIAKFGIRGSLALRF
;
A
#
# COMPACT_ATOMS: atom_id res chain seq x y z
N ARG A 1 24.39 -12.19 -13.47
CA ARG A 1 23.68 -11.44 -14.57
C ARG A 1 23.29 -10.08 -14.02
N LEU A 2 23.48 -9.01 -14.79
CA LEU A 2 23.22 -7.62 -14.36
C LEU A 2 21.98 -7.05 -15.08
N GLN A 3 21.13 -6.35 -14.35
CA GLN A 3 20.04 -5.53 -14.87
C GLN A 3 20.23 -4.12 -14.33
N LEU A 4 20.16 -3.14 -15.23
CA LEU A 4 20.15 -1.72 -14.92
C LEU A 4 18.84 -1.15 -15.44
N GLY A 5 18.25 -0.22 -14.70
CA GLY A 5 17.07 0.51 -15.14
C GLY A 5 17.01 1.86 -14.46
N GLY A 6 16.28 2.78 -15.05
CA GLY A 6 16.11 4.12 -14.51
C GLY A 6 15.19 4.96 -15.37
N TYR A 7 14.88 6.16 -14.88
CA TYR A 7 14.06 7.15 -15.55
C TYR A 7 14.48 8.56 -15.15
N ILE A 8 14.10 9.52 -15.99
CA ILE A 8 14.20 10.95 -15.74
C ILE A 8 12.87 11.56 -16.15
N ALA A 9 12.36 12.46 -15.32
CA ALA A 9 11.15 13.24 -15.55
C ALA A 9 11.40 14.71 -15.19
N TYR A 10 10.68 15.61 -15.83
CA TYR A 10 10.72 17.05 -15.53
C TYR A 10 9.32 17.54 -15.19
N GLY A 11 9.17 18.16 -14.02
CA GLY A 11 7.90 18.74 -13.60
C GLY A 11 7.74 20.14 -14.16
N THR A 12 6.67 20.38 -14.92
CA THR A 12 6.41 21.69 -15.52
C THR A 12 5.80 22.70 -14.55
N LYS A 13 5.27 22.24 -13.41
CA LYS A 13 4.66 23.10 -12.37
C LYS A 13 5.67 23.56 -11.33
N ASP A 14 6.59 22.68 -10.95
CA ASP A 14 7.63 22.95 -9.94
C ASP A 14 8.99 23.22 -10.57
N GLU A 15 9.13 23.06 -11.88
CA GLU A 15 10.37 23.26 -12.66
C GLU A 15 11.55 22.41 -12.17
N GLU A 16 11.26 21.28 -11.51
CA GLU A 16 12.27 20.39 -10.94
C GLU A 16 12.39 19.06 -11.69
N LEU A 17 13.62 18.55 -11.80
CA LEU A 17 13.90 17.20 -12.29
C LEU A 17 13.60 16.16 -11.21
N LYS A 18 12.99 15.05 -11.62
CA LYS A 18 12.83 13.83 -10.82
C LYS A 18 13.50 12.68 -11.56
N TYR A 19 14.08 11.75 -10.82
CA TYR A 19 14.82 10.66 -11.44
C TYR A 19 14.92 9.45 -10.52
N GLY A 20 15.19 8.30 -11.12
CA GLY A 20 15.46 7.09 -10.38
C GLY A 20 16.37 6.16 -11.16
N ALA A 21 17.19 5.41 -10.46
CA ALA A 21 18.06 4.40 -11.01
C ALA A 21 18.08 3.18 -10.08
N HIS A 22 18.08 1.99 -10.66
CA HIS A 22 18.23 0.75 -9.93
C HIS A 22 19.18 -0.20 -10.65
N LEU A 23 19.90 -0.96 -9.84
CA LEU A 23 20.78 -2.02 -10.22
C LEU A 23 20.30 -3.30 -9.55
N LYS A 24 20.15 -4.36 -10.33
CA LYS A 24 19.87 -5.70 -9.82
C LYS A 24 20.88 -6.68 -10.39
N TYR A 25 21.62 -7.32 -9.50
CA TYR A 25 22.66 -8.27 -9.84
C TYR A 25 22.32 -9.66 -9.30
N LYS A 26 22.27 -10.64 -10.20
CA LYS A 26 22.14 -12.06 -9.84
C LYS A 26 23.51 -12.59 -9.41
N VAL A 27 23.68 -12.83 -8.11
CA VAL A 27 24.93 -13.33 -7.51
C VAL A 27 25.10 -14.82 -7.78
N SER A 28 24.03 -15.60 -7.57
CA SER A 28 24.00 -17.04 -7.83
C SER A 28 22.64 -17.48 -8.37
N GLU A 29 22.62 -18.55 -9.18
CA GLU A 29 21.37 -19.14 -9.70
C GLU A 29 20.80 -20.23 -8.79
N LYS A 30 21.66 -20.95 -8.06
CA LYS A 30 21.30 -22.06 -7.16
C LYS A 30 22.31 -22.14 -6.00
N PRO A 31 21.94 -21.81 -4.75
CA PRO A 31 20.69 -21.13 -4.36
C PRO A 31 20.54 -19.78 -5.08
N LEU A 32 19.31 -19.35 -5.33
CA LEU A 32 19.08 -18.09 -6.02
C LEU A 32 19.44 -16.94 -5.08
N GLN A 33 20.32 -16.05 -5.54
CA GLN A 33 20.77 -14.91 -4.76
C GLN A 33 20.73 -13.63 -5.59
N TRP A 34 20.21 -12.57 -4.99
CA TRP A 34 20.12 -11.26 -5.60
C TRP A 34 20.78 -10.22 -4.72
N PHE A 35 21.50 -9.33 -5.36
CA PHE A 35 21.92 -8.07 -4.79
C PHE A 35 21.22 -6.95 -5.57
N GLY A 36 20.77 -5.91 -4.87
CA GLY A 36 20.22 -4.75 -5.54
C GLY A 36 20.58 -3.45 -4.85
N LEU A 37 20.71 -2.41 -5.66
CA LEU A 37 20.87 -1.02 -5.24
C LEU A 37 19.82 -0.19 -5.94
N GLU A 38 19.28 0.80 -5.26
CA GLU A 38 18.27 1.70 -5.80
C GLU A 38 18.49 3.10 -5.24
N HIS A 39 18.32 4.10 -6.10
CA HIS A 39 18.22 5.49 -5.74
C HIS A 39 17.05 6.12 -6.49
N LYS A 40 16.24 6.93 -5.81
CA LYS A 40 15.12 7.64 -6.39
C LYS A 40 14.97 9.00 -5.71
N ASP A 41 14.77 10.05 -6.49
CA ASP A 41 14.33 11.37 -6.04
C ASP A 41 13.09 11.74 -6.84
N ASP A 42 11.93 11.64 -6.20
CA ASP A 42 10.65 11.76 -6.87
C ASP A 42 9.52 12.10 -5.91
N ILE A 43 8.36 12.39 -6.47
CA ILE A 43 7.14 12.67 -5.72
C ILE A 43 6.35 11.38 -5.51
N VAL A 44 6.00 11.10 -4.27
CA VAL A 44 5.19 9.96 -3.86
C VAL A 44 3.98 10.41 -3.05
N GLN A 45 2.98 9.53 -2.96
CA GLN A 45 1.83 9.70 -2.10
C GLN A 45 1.81 8.57 -1.08
N LEU A 46 2.05 8.87 0.20
CA LEU A 46 2.03 7.83 1.25
C LEU A 46 0.59 7.33 1.45
N GLY A 47 0.47 6.05 1.83
CA GLY A 47 -0.83 5.38 1.89
C GLY A 47 -1.42 5.05 0.51
N GLN A 48 -0.65 5.19 -0.58
CA GLN A 48 -1.00 4.60 -1.87
C GLN A 48 -0.49 3.15 -1.95
N SER A 49 -1.29 2.20 -2.44
CA SER A 49 -0.78 0.83 -2.61
C SER A 49 0.17 0.73 -3.80
N ALA A 50 1.06 -0.26 -3.75
CA ALA A 50 1.93 -0.63 -4.87
C ALA A 50 1.16 -1.09 -6.13
N ASN A 51 -0.13 -1.44 -6.00
CA ASN A 51 -1.01 -1.84 -7.10
C ASN A 51 -1.91 -0.70 -7.59
N ALA A 52 -1.88 0.47 -6.94
CA ALA A 52 -2.60 1.63 -7.44
C ALA A 52 -2.16 1.85 -8.89
N PHE A 53 -3.12 1.92 -9.81
CA PHE A 53 -2.86 2.13 -11.23
C PHE A 53 -1.85 3.26 -11.33
N ALA A 54 -0.63 2.93 -11.77
CA ALA A 54 0.59 3.69 -11.46
C ALA A 54 0.32 5.19 -11.55
N GLY A 55 0.67 5.95 -10.50
CA GLY A 55 0.45 7.40 -10.45
C GLY A 55 1.00 8.14 -11.67
N ASP A 56 1.91 7.49 -12.41
CA ASP A 56 2.55 7.95 -13.64
C ASP A 56 1.70 7.76 -14.91
N ASN A 57 0.58 7.03 -14.84
CA ASN A 57 -0.33 6.88 -15.96
C ASN A 57 -1.24 8.11 -16.08
N ILE A 58 -1.25 8.77 -17.24
CA ILE A 58 -2.08 9.95 -17.54
C ILE A 58 -3.57 9.71 -17.19
N LEU A 59 -4.06 8.48 -17.38
CA LEU A 59 -5.42 8.08 -17.03
C LEU A 59 -5.68 8.14 -15.51
N ALA A 60 -4.70 7.75 -14.68
CA ALA A 60 -4.83 7.81 -13.23
C ALA A 60 -5.03 9.26 -12.77
N SER A 61 -4.28 10.20 -13.37
CA SER A 61 -4.37 11.64 -13.09
C SER A 61 -5.67 12.27 -13.59
N ALA A 62 -6.16 11.89 -14.78
CA ALA A 62 -7.42 12.40 -15.33
C ALA A 62 -8.67 11.94 -14.56
N PHE A 63 -8.59 10.78 -13.89
CA PHE A 63 -9.72 10.16 -13.17
C PHE A 63 -9.52 10.14 -11.65
N ARG A 64 -8.83 11.14 -11.08
CA ARG A 64 -8.76 11.35 -9.62
C ARG A 64 -10.05 11.97 -9.10
N ARG A 65 -10.49 11.54 -7.91
CA ARG A 65 -11.66 12.11 -7.20
C ARG A 65 -11.31 13.40 -6.44
N THR A 66 -10.07 13.50 -5.98
CA THR A 66 -9.56 14.62 -5.18
C THR A 66 -8.32 15.20 -5.87
N PRO A 67 -8.07 16.52 -5.79
CA PRO A 67 -6.81 17.10 -6.23
C PRO A 67 -5.60 16.43 -5.55
N PRO A 68 -4.44 16.31 -6.23
CA PRO A 68 -3.22 15.78 -5.62
C PRO A 68 -2.54 16.86 -4.76
N ASP A 69 -3.17 17.23 -3.66
CA ASP A 69 -2.72 18.25 -2.70
C ASP A 69 -1.82 17.69 -1.58
N ARG A 70 -1.79 16.36 -1.43
CA ARG A 70 -0.99 15.64 -0.42
C ARG A 70 0.10 14.81 -1.03
N LEU A 71 1.22 15.48 -1.33
CA LEU A 71 2.35 14.89 -2.01
C LEU A 71 3.59 14.96 -1.13
N THR A 72 4.53 14.04 -1.35
CA THR A 72 5.77 13.98 -0.59
C THR A 72 6.91 13.79 -1.55
N ARG A 73 7.91 14.68 -1.50
CA ARG A 73 9.16 14.37 -2.15
C ARG A 73 9.88 13.33 -1.31
N ASN A 74 10.23 12.20 -1.90
CA ASN A 74 11.03 11.17 -1.26
C ASN A 74 12.37 11.05 -1.98
N VAL A 75 13.44 11.35 -1.25
CA VAL A 75 14.81 10.98 -1.64
C VAL A 75 15.13 9.65 -0.98
N HIS A 76 15.16 8.61 -1.80
CA HIS A 76 15.30 7.23 -1.40
C HIS A 76 16.67 6.67 -1.83
N TYR A 77 17.35 6.01 -0.90
CA TYR A 77 18.49 5.14 -1.17
C TYR A 77 18.22 3.77 -0.56
N SER A 78 18.42 2.68 -1.31
CA SER A 78 18.42 1.36 -0.69
C SER A 78 19.40 0.39 -1.30
N GLY A 79 19.86 -0.53 -0.47
CA GLY A 79 20.63 -1.70 -0.85
C GLY A 79 20.04 -2.94 -0.20
N TYR A 80 20.02 -4.05 -0.93
CA TYR A 80 19.55 -5.32 -0.38
C TYR A 80 20.35 -6.51 -0.87
N PHE A 81 20.36 -7.55 -0.04
CA PHE A 81 20.78 -8.88 -0.40
C PHE A 81 19.64 -9.87 -0.10
N GLU A 82 19.30 -10.70 -1.07
CA GLU A 82 18.26 -11.71 -0.97
C GLU A 82 18.85 -13.09 -1.26
N HIS A 83 18.50 -14.06 -0.42
CA HIS A 83 18.89 -15.46 -0.53
C HIS A 83 17.65 -16.35 -0.50
N GLU A 84 17.45 -17.14 -1.55
CA GLU A 84 16.44 -18.18 -1.61
C GLU A 84 17.09 -19.54 -1.32
N TRP A 85 16.80 -20.09 -0.14
CA TRP A 85 17.40 -21.35 0.32
C TRP A 85 16.89 -22.55 -0.48
N PHE A 86 15.59 -22.54 -0.78
CA PHE A 86 14.90 -23.48 -1.65
C PHE A 86 13.64 -22.82 -2.20
N PRO A 87 13.08 -23.32 -3.31
CA PRO A 87 11.86 -22.75 -3.89
C PRO A 87 10.75 -22.60 -2.85
N GLY A 88 10.41 -21.35 -2.55
CA GLY A 88 9.40 -21.01 -1.56
C GLY A 88 9.93 -20.43 -0.25
N LEU A 89 11.21 -20.58 0.12
CA LEU A 89 11.79 -19.92 1.29
C LEU A 89 12.89 -18.94 0.89
N SER A 90 12.63 -17.65 1.05
CA SER A 90 13.62 -16.59 0.85
C SER A 90 13.77 -15.70 2.08
N ASN A 91 14.98 -15.20 2.26
CA ASN A 91 15.32 -14.19 3.25
C ASN A 91 15.97 -13.01 2.53
N LYS A 92 15.59 -11.79 2.92
CA LYS A 92 16.12 -10.57 2.36
C LYS A 92 16.51 -9.63 3.49
N VAL A 93 17.72 -9.10 3.41
CA VAL A 93 18.20 -8.01 4.27
C VAL A 93 18.26 -6.77 3.41
N ARG A 94 17.58 -5.71 3.82
CA ARG A 94 17.56 -4.41 3.12
C ARG A 94 17.96 -3.32 4.08
N MET A 95 18.89 -2.46 3.67
CA MET A 95 19.15 -1.19 4.31
C MET A 95 18.63 -0.08 3.41
N ALA A 96 17.91 0.88 3.98
CA ALA A 96 17.37 2.02 3.27
C ALA A 96 17.59 3.31 4.05
N ASN A 97 17.80 4.40 3.33
CA ASN A 97 17.74 5.75 3.86
C ASN A 97 16.65 6.49 3.06
N ASP A 98 15.67 7.04 3.77
CA ASP A 98 14.53 7.74 3.20
C ASP A 98 14.48 9.15 3.81
N THR A 99 14.41 10.16 2.93
CA THR A 99 14.17 11.54 3.32
C THR A 99 12.83 11.99 2.76
N TYR A 100 11.85 12.21 3.64
CA TYR A 100 10.53 12.70 3.29
C TYR A 100 10.42 14.20 3.53
N THR A 101 10.06 14.92 2.48
CA THR A 101 9.72 16.34 2.52
C THR A 101 8.27 16.53 2.10
N PRO A 102 7.41 17.09 2.95
CA PRO A 102 6.00 17.31 2.60
C PRO A 102 5.88 18.38 1.52
N LEU A 103 4.90 18.22 0.65
CA LEU A 103 4.53 19.16 -0.40
C LEU A 103 3.02 19.43 -0.33
N GLY A 104 2.61 20.60 -0.78
CA GLY A 104 1.19 21.00 -0.80
C GLY A 104 0.68 21.30 0.61
N GLU A 105 -0.39 20.62 1.02
CA GLU A 105 -1.04 20.84 2.33
C GLU A 105 -0.54 19.90 3.43
N LEU A 106 0.41 19.00 3.13
CA LEU A 106 0.97 18.13 4.15
C LEU A 106 1.84 18.94 5.11
N ASN A 107 1.69 18.62 6.39
CA ASN A 107 2.54 19.10 7.45
C ASN A 107 3.03 17.89 8.23
N TYR A 108 4.34 17.69 8.26
CA TYR A 108 5.04 16.64 8.99
C TYR A 108 5.70 17.17 10.26
N THR A 109 5.54 18.46 10.55
CA THR A 109 6.28 19.17 11.59
C THR A 109 6.14 18.44 12.91
N TYR A 110 7.29 18.00 13.40
CA TYR A 110 7.41 17.29 14.65
C TYR A 110 8.41 18.00 15.56
N TYR A 111 8.18 17.93 16.86
CA TYR A 111 9.09 18.46 17.86
C TYR A 111 10.26 17.49 18.07
N VAL A 112 11.47 18.04 18.00
CA VAL A 112 12.73 17.29 18.16
C VAL A 112 13.11 17.17 19.64
N ASP A 113 12.56 18.05 20.47
CA ASP A 113 12.73 18.10 21.92
C ASP A 113 11.40 18.01 22.67
N ASP A 114 11.46 17.60 23.93
CA ASP A 114 10.28 17.50 24.80
C ASP A 114 9.73 18.90 25.18
N THR A 115 10.56 19.93 25.09
CA THR A 115 10.20 21.34 25.37
C THR A 115 9.45 22.00 24.22
N GLN A 116 9.34 21.34 23.06
CA GLN A 116 8.66 21.83 21.86
C GLN A 116 9.24 23.16 21.34
N THR A 117 10.54 23.32 21.47
CA THR A 117 11.29 24.52 21.07
C THR A 117 12.06 24.35 19.77
N ASP A 118 12.38 23.11 19.40
CA ASP A 118 12.97 22.75 18.11
C ASP A 118 12.02 21.86 17.32
N SER A 119 11.87 22.14 16.03
CA SER A 119 10.95 21.41 15.15
C SER A 119 11.52 21.23 13.76
N SER A 120 11.24 20.09 13.14
CA SER A 120 11.59 19.80 11.75
C SER A 120 10.35 19.33 11.00
N ASP A 121 10.26 19.70 9.73
CA ASP A 121 9.24 19.23 8.79
C ASP A 121 9.82 18.22 7.78
N VAL A 122 11.13 17.95 7.86
CA VAL A 122 11.83 16.96 7.04
C VAL A 122 12.13 15.74 7.91
N ILE A 123 11.74 14.57 7.42
CA ILE A 123 11.94 13.29 8.13
C ILE A 123 13.03 12.54 7.40
N ASN A 124 14.19 12.38 8.04
CA ASN A 124 15.25 11.48 7.60
C ASN A 124 15.28 10.24 8.50
N THR A 125 15.14 9.06 7.89
CA THR A 125 15.19 7.76 8.56
C THR A 125 16.12 6.81 7.83
N THR A 126 16.90 6.05 8.60
CA THR A 126 17.70 4.93 8.11
C THR A 126 17.15 3.65 8.72
N GLU A 127 16.79 2.70 7.87
CA GLU A 127 16.11 1.47 8.27
C GLU A 127 16.87 0.23 7.82
N LEU A 128 17.02 -0.72 8.73
CA LEU A 128 17.47 -2.07 8.44
C LEU A 128 16.28 -3.03 8.55
N THR A 129 15.91 -3.67 7.44
CA THR A 129 14.78 -4.59 7.36
C THR A 129 15.25 -6.01 7.08
N PHE A 130 14.78 -6.94 7.90
CA PHE A 130 14.90 -8.38 7.73
C PHE A 130 13.56 -8.95 7.31
N SER A 131 13.51 -9.48 6.09
CA SER A 131 12.31 -10.06 5.49
C SER A 131 12.47 -11.56 5.33
N THR A 132 11.53 -12.34 5.84
CA THR A 132 11.42 -13.78 5.58
C THR A 132 10.11 -14.06 4.86
N ARG A 133 10.18 -14.69 3.69
CA ARG A 133 9.01 -15.13 2.92
C ARG A 133 9.01 -16.64 2.79
N PHE A 134 7.90 -17.26 3.15
CA PHE A 134 7.67 -18.69 3.05
C PHE A 134 6.40 -19.01 2.25
N ALA A 135 6.54 -19.88 1.26
CA ALA A 135 5.50 -20.33 0.36
C ALA A 135 5.69 -21.82 0.03
N TYR A 136 4.97 -22.68 0.74
CA TYR A 136 5.13 -24.13 0.59
C TYR A 136 4.64 -24.61 -0.78
N ARG A 137 5.46 -25.37 -1.53
CA ARG A 137 5.12 -25.93 -2.86
C ARG A 137 4.65 -24.89 -3.89
N GLU A 138 5.18 -23.68 -3.80
CA GLU A 138 4.91 -22.63 -4.79
C GLU A 138 5.43 -23.01 -6.18
N LYS A 139 4.62 -22.76 -7.21
CA LYS A 139 5.01 -22.95 -8.60
C LYS A 139 5.40 -21.61 -9.19
N PHE A 140 6.43 -21.59 -10.03
CA PHE A 140 6.91 -20.36 -10.66
C PHE A 140 7.20 -20.55 -12.13
N VAL A 141 7.01 -19.47 -12.88
CA VAL A 141 7.63 -19.30 -14.20
C VAL A 141 8.87 -18.43 -14.00
N ALA A 142 10.04 -19.00 -14.27
CA ALA A 142 11.31 -18.30 -14.14
C ALA A 142 11.61 -17.50 -15.42
N GLY A 143 11.58 -16.18 -15.32
CA GLY A 143 12.12 -15.27 -16.32
C GLY A 143 13.63 -15.05 -16.14
N LYS A 144 14.22 -14.18 -16.97
CA LYS A 144 15.65 -13.86 -16.90
C LYS A 144 16.03 -13.11 -15.61
N PHE A 145 15.15 -12.21 -15.15
CA PHE A 145 15.39 -11.29 -14.01
C PHE A 145 14.25 -11.24 -12.96
N SER A 146 13.14 -11.91 -13.25
CA SER A 146 11.97 -12.02 -12.38
C SER A 146 11.44 -13.45 -12.38
N ARG A 147 10.76 -13.83 -11.30
CA ARG A 147 9.94 -15.05 -11.24
C ARG A 147 8.50 -14.60 -11.07
N ILE A 148 7.61 -15.14 -11.89
CA ILE A 148 6.18 -14.95 -11.73
C ILE A 148 5.68 -16.16 -10.96
N SER A 149 5.15 -15.93 -9.76
CA SER A 149 4.45 -16.98 -9.02
C SER A 149 3.17 -17.36 -9.75
N LEU A 150 2.97 -18.66 -9.94
CA LEU A 150 1.69 -19.23 -10.38
C LEU A 150 0.76 -19.54 -9.20
N GLY A 151 1.15 -19.11 -8.00
CA GLY A 151 0.47 -19.40 -6.75
C GLY A 151 0.95 -20.69 -6.09
N SER A 152 0.47 -20.88 -4.87
CA SER A 152 0.58 -22.11 -4.10
C SER A 152 -0.82 -22.62 -3.73
N LYS A 153 -0.90 -23.90 -3.37
CA LYS A 153 -2.08 -24.48 -2.70
C LYS A 153 -2.19 -24.05 -1.23
N TYR A 154 -1.11 -23.54 -0.67
CA TYR A 154 -0.99 -23.16 0.73
C TYR A 154 -0.77 -21.64 0.84
N PRO A 155 -1.14 -21.03 1.98
CA PRO A 155 -0.90 -19.62 2.21
C PRO A 155 0.58 -19.28 2.08
N VAL A 156 0.84 -18.12 1.48
CA VAL A 156 2.16 -17.51 1.52
C VAL A 156 2.22 -16.61 2.75
N VAL A 157 3.28 -16.75 3.53
CA VAL A 157 3.52 -15.96 4.74
C VAL A 157 4.78 -15.12 4.54
N GLN A 158 4.73 -13.87 4.97
CA GLN A 158 5.85 -12.95 4.99
C GLN A 158 5.93 -12.27 6.36
N ILE A 159 7.15 -12.18 6.87
CA ILE A 159 7.50 -11.52 8.13
C ILE A 159 8.56 -10.48 7.80
N ASP A 160 8.29 -9.24 8.13
CA ASP A 160 9.24 -8.13 7.98
C ASP A 160 9.51 -7.52 9.35
N TYR A 161 10.77 -7.53 9.77
CA TYR A 161 11.23 -6.86 10.97
C TYR A 161 12.18 -5.72 10.58
N THR A 162 11.78 -4.49 10.89
CA THR A 162 12.50 -3.26 10.53
C THR A 162 12.98 -2.56 11.79
N MET A 163 14.24 -2.11 11.75
CA MET A 163 14.88 -1.33 12.81
C MET A 163 15.25 0.06 12.25
N GLY A 164 14.72 1.12 12.85
CA GLY A 164 15.16 2.50 12.62
C GLY A 164 16.45 2.78 13.38
N LEU A 165 17.50 3.18 12.67
CA LEU A 165 18.85 3.38 13.20
C LEU A 165 19.14 4.87 13.37
N LYS A 166 18.91 5.42 14.56
CA LYS A 166 19.22 6.83 14.85
C LYS A 166 20.72 7.11 14.73
N GLY A 167 21.07 8.23 14.10
CA GLY A 167 22.46 8.67 13.87
C GLY A 167 23.14 8.08 12.63
N ALA A 168 22.62 7.01 12.04
CA ALA A 168 23.14 6.48 10.78
C ALA A 168 22.61 7.32 9.60
N PHE A 169 23.51 7.88 8.77
CA PHE A 169 23.14 8.73 7.62
C PHE A 169 22.16 9.86 7.99
N ASP A 170 22.41 10.54 9.11
CA ASP A 170 21.59 11.63 9.66
C ASP A 170 20.15 11.27 10.05
N SER A 171 19.86 9.97 10.16
CA SER A 171 18.59 9.46 10.67
C SER A 171 18.27 10.00 12.07
N LYS A 172 17.05 10.51 12.26
CA LYS A 172 16.63 11.14 13.52
C LYS A 172 15.89 10.19 14.46
N PHE A 173 15.43 9.04 13.96
CA PHE A 173 14.48 8.17 14.64
C PHE A 173 15.06 6.81 14.97
N GLU A 174 14.73 6.32 16.17
CA GLU A 174 14.99 4.95 16.61
C GLU A 174 13.65 4.29 16.92
N TYR A 175 13.37 3.18 16.25
CA TYR A 175 12.11 2.46 16.40
C TYR A 175 12.23 1.05 15.85
N ASN A 176 11.27 0.19 16.17
CA ASN A 176 11.16 -1.16 15.62
C ASN A 176 9.78 -1.33 15.00
N LYS A 177 9.70 -1.99 13.84
CA LYS A 177 8.45 -2.33 13.18
C LYS A 177 8.43 -3.82 12.87
N LEU A 178 7.37 -4.51 13.28
CA LEU A 178 7.08 -5.88 12.87
C LEU A 178 5.84 -5.87 12.00
N THR A 179 5.94 -6.45 10.80
CA THR A 179 4.82 -6.65 9.88
C THR A 179 4.69 -8.12 9.55
N LEU A 180 3.49 -8.66 9.74
CA LEU A 180 3.13 -10.02 9.39
C LEU A 180 2.09 -9.96 8.28
N ARG A 181 2.35 -10.66 7.18
CA ARG A 181 1.44 -10.71 6.05
C ARG A 181 1.22 -12.16 5.62
N SER A 182 -0.03 -12.53 5.37
CA SER A 182 -0.41 -13.83 4.85
C SER A 182 -1.41 -13.64 3.71
N TRP A 183 -1.24 -14.37 2.61
CA TRP A 183 -2.23 -14.37 1.54
C TRP A 183 -2.40 -15.73 0.92
N ASP A 184 -3.64 -16.04 0.53
CA ASP A 184 -4.00 -17.32 -0.06
C ASP A 184 -5.16 -17.20 -1.05
N ARG A 185 -5.23 -18.15 -1.97
CA ARG A 185 -6.37 -18.37 -2.85
C ARG A 185 -7.07 -19.66 -2.44
N VAL A 186 -8.11 -19.52 -1.63
CA VAL A 186 -8.87 -20.64 -1.08
C VAL A 186 -10.00 -21.03 -2.04
N PRO A 187 -9.96 -22.22 -2.67
CA PRO A 187 -11.08 -22.71 -3.46
C PRO A 187 -12.25 -23.08 -2.55
N ILE A 188 -13.45 -22.63 -2.89
CA ILE A 188 -14.69 -22.93 -2.16
C ILE A 188 -15.69 -23.53 -3.15
N ASN A 189 -15.60 -24.83 -3.39
CA ASN A 189 -16.49 -25.52 -4.32
C ASN A 189 -17.90 -25.68 -3.72
N PRO A 190 -18.98 -25.51 -4.50
CA PRO A 190 -19.02 -25.18 -5.94
C PRO A 190 -19.09 -23.67 -6.24
N ILE A 191 -18.93 -22.81 -5.23
CA ILE A 191 -19.19 -21.36 -5.33
C ILE A 191 -17.97 -20.53 -5.77
N GLY A 192 -16.90 -21.16 -6.28
CA GLY A 192 -15.73 -20.45 -6.83
C GLY A 192 -14.56 -20.41 -5.86
N TYR A 193 -13.93 -19.25 -5.65
CA TYR A 193 -12.76 -19.12 -4.77
C TYR A 193 -12.69 -17.76 -4.08
N THR A 194 -12.07 -17.74 -2.89
CA THR A 194 -11.76 -16.50 -2.17
C THR A 194 -10.27 -16.23 -2.20
N TYR A 195 -9.88 -15.03 -2.63
CA TYR A 195 -8.56 -14.49 -2.40
C TYR A 195 -8.58 -13.69 -1.09
N ILE A 196 -7.76 -14.10 -0.12
CA ILE A 196 -7.71 -13.49 1.21
C ILE A 196 -6.29 -12.97 1.44
N VAL A 197 -6.19 -11.73 1.92
CA VAL A 197 -4.96 -11.11 2.41
C VAL A 197 -5.19 -10.69 3.85
N LEU A 198 -4.33 -11.14 4.75
CA LEU A 198 -4.27 -10.73 6.14
C LEU A 198 -2.94 -9.99 6.34
N GLU A 199 -2.98 -8.81 6.93
CA GLU A 199 -1.79 -8.02 7.23
C GLU A 199 -1.96 -7.41 8.62
N SER A 200 -0.98 -7.60 9.50
CA SER A 200 -0.94 -6.99 10.82
C SER A 200 0.43 -6.42 11.08
N GLY A 201 0.50 -5.29 11.76
CA GLY A 201 1.77 -4.67 12.10
C GLY A 201 1.76 -4.00 13.47
N LYS A 202 2.94 -3.88 14.06
CA LYS A 202 3.18 -3.07 15.25
C LYS A 202 4.48 -2.29 15.11
N ILE A 203 4.44 -1.03 15.50
CA ILE A 203 5.56 -0.10 15.55
C ILE A 203 5.79 0.25 17.02
N TRP A 204 7.02 0.07 17.49
CA TRP A 204 7.48 0.42 18.82
C TRP A 204 8.51 1.54 18.73
N GLY A 205 8.27 2.62 19.45
CA GLY A 205 9.04 3.86 19.36
C GLY A 205 8.12 5.03 19.11
N THR A 206 8.66 6.24 19.25
CA THR A 206 7.94 7.49 19.01
C THR A 206 8.39 8.07 17.69
N VAL A 207 7.51 8.07 16.68
CA VAL A 207 7.83 8.49 15.31
C VAL A 207 6.67 9.26 14.69
N PRO A 208 6.96 10.25 13.81
CA PRO A 208 5.93 11.03 13.14
C PRO A 208 5.12 10.13 12.18
N TYR A 209 3.91 10.58 11.85
CA TYR A 209 2.95 9.76 11.12
C TYR A 209 3.38 9.24 9.74
N PRO A 210 4.30 9.88 8.99
CA PRO A 210 4.82 9.30 7.75
C PRO A 210 5.62 8.00 7.95
N LEU A 211 6.17 7.79 9.15
CA LEU A 211 6.85 6.54 9.54
C LEU A 211 5.92 5.52 10.20
N LEU A 212 4.67 5.91 10.49
CA LEU A 212 3.64 5.01 10.99
C LEU A 212 2.96 4.24 9.84
N GLU A 213 2.02 3.35 10.16
CA GLU A 213 1.19 2.75 9.12
C GLU A 213 0.11 3.74 8.68
N VAL A 214 0.32 4.36 7.52
CA VAL A 214 -0.71 5.10 6.79
C VAL A 214 -1.56 4.09 6.02
N HIS A 215 -2.80 3.88 6.46
CA HIS A 215 -3.68 2.87 5.86
C HIS A 215 -3.96 3.17 4.41
N ARG A 216 -3.91 2.13 3.57
CA ARG A 216 -3.91 2.29 2.11
C ARG A 216 -5.28 2.74 1.60
N GLY A 217 -5.38 4.01 1.23
CA GLY A 217 -6.57 4.61 0.61
C GLY A 217 -6.51 4.54 -0.92
N ASN A 218 -7.62 4.87 -1.57
CA ASN A 218 -7.66 5.03 -3.02
C ASN A 218 -8.68 6.09 -3.42
N GLU A 219 -8.14 7.20 -3.92
CA GLU A 219 -8.93 8.34 -4.40
C GLU A 219 -9.08 8.36 -5.93
N SER A 220 -8.65 7.30 -6.62
CA SER A 220 -8.92 7.13 -8.04
C SER A 220 -10.31 6.54 -8.30
N LEU A 221 -10.85 6.75 -9.50
CA LEU A 221 -12.00 6.01 -10.00
C LEU A 221 -11.64 4.56 -10.40
N PHE A 222 -10.36 4.22 -10.48
CA PHE A 222 -9.91 2.87 -10.75
C PHE A 222 -9.94 2.00 -9.49
N TYR A 223 -10.40 0.75 -9.64
CA TYR A 223 -10.44 -0.22 -8.55
C TYR A 223 -9.03 -0.69 -8.20
N ASP A 224 -8.71 -0.68 -6.91
CA ASP A 224 -7.47 -1.22 -6.36
C ASP A 224 -7.76 -2.40 -5.43
N TYR A 225 -7.11 -3.52 -5.72
CA TYR A 225 -7.25 -4.79 -5.00
C TYR A 225 -6.63 -4.74 -3.61
N LEU A 226 -5.55 -3.97 -3.41
CA LEU A 226 -4.78 -3.89 -2.18
C LEU A 226 -4.94 -2.55 -1.43
N SER A 227 -6.02 -1.83 -1.69
CA SER A 227 -6.40 -0.58 -1.01
C SER A 227 -7.85 -0.55 -0.60
N PHE A 228 -8.19 0.30 0.35
CA PHE A 228 -9.56 0.70 0.63
C PHE A 228 -10.03 1.72 -0.41
N ASN A 229 -11.03 1.38 -1.21
CA ASN A 229 -11.45 2.16 -2.39
C ASN A 229 -12.30 3.39 -2.05
N LEU A 230 -12.81 3.47 -0.82
CA LEU A 230 -13.54 4.63 -0.31
C LEU A 230 -12.78 5.39 0.78
N MET A 231 -11.63 4.89 1.23
CA MET A 231 -10.74 5.60 2.16
C MET A 231 -9.90 6.63 1.41
N ASN A 232 -9.82 7.82 1.96
CA ASN A 232 -8.96 8.89 1.48
C ASN A 232 -7.50 8.64 1.88
N TYR A 233 -6.56 9.28 1.18
CA TYR A 233 -5.16 9.21 1.59
C TYR A 233 -4.96 9.95 2.91
N TYR A 234 -4.12 9.39 3.78
CA TYR A 234 -3.85 9.90 5.14
C TYR A 234 -5.05 9.93 6.09
N GLU A 235 -6.19 9.33 5.71
CA GLU A 235 -7.40 9.39 6.54
C GLU A 235 -7.19 8.71 7.90
N PHE A 236 -6.57 7.53 7.90
CA PHE A 236 -6.29 6.77 9.11
C PHE A 236 -4.82 6.39 9.21
N VAL A 237 -4.26 6.61 10.39
CA VAL A 237 -2.90 6.19 10.74
C VAL A 237 -2.93 5.33 12.00
N SER A 238 -2.05 4.35 12.09
CA SER A 238 -1.92 3.48 13.26
C SER A 238 -0.48 3.08 13.51
N ASP A 239 -0.16 2.80 14.77
CA ASP A 239 1.10 2.13 15.12
C ASP A 239 0.90 0.64 15.40
N ALA A 240 -0.33 0.19 15.64
CA ALA A 240 -0.71 -1.22 15.74
C ALA A 240 -1.95 -1.44 14.90
N TYR A 241 -1.97 -2.49 14.08
CA TYR A 241 -3.14 -2.77 13.26
C TYR A 241 -3.24 -4.24 12.86
N ILE A 242 -4.45 -4.60 12.45
CA ILE A 242 -4.78 -5.81 11.73
C ILE A 242 -5.78 -5.46 10.63
N SER A 243 -5.51 -5.93 9.42
CA SER A 243 -6.33 -5.71 8.25
C SER A 243 -6.60 -7.03 7.53
N VAL A 244 -7.77 -7.09 6.89
CA VAL A 244 -8.21 -8.22 6.09
C VAL A 244 -8.84 -7.72 4.81
N PHE A 245 -8.33 -8.18 3.66
CA PHE A 245 -8.98 -8.04 2.36
C PHE A 245 -9.41 -9.41 1.88
N ALA A 246 -10.71 -9.63 1.75
CA ALA A 246 -11.26 -10.87 1.22
C ALA A 246 -12.08 -10.55 -0.02
N THR A 247 -11.67 -11.09 -1.17
CA THR A 247 -12.41 -10.98 -2.44
C THR A 247 -12.82 -12.37 -2.89
N HIS A 248 -14.12 -12.60 -3.03
CA HIS A 248 -14.68 -13.86 -3.49
C HIS A 248 -15.13 -13.74 -4.95
N HIS A 249 -14.61 -14.62 -5.79
CA HIS A 249 -15.02 -14.76 -7.17
C HIS A 249 -15.97 -15.96 -7.27
N PHE A 250 -17.21 -15.70 -7.66
CA PHE A 250 -18.26 -16.73 -7.70
C PHE A 250 -18.20 -17.63 -8.94
N GLU A 251 -17.34 -17.29 -9.90
CA GLU A 251 -17.15 -18.04 -11.15
C GLU A 251 -18.46 -18.37 -11.89
N GLY A 252 -19.46 -17.48 -11.86
CA GLY A 252 -20.75 -17.65 -12.54
C GLY A 252 -21.82 -18.36 -11.73
N PHE A 253 -21.60 -18.66 -10.45
CA PHE A 253 -22.53 -19.44 -9.63
C PHE A 253 -23.99 -18.93 -9.66
N PHE A 254 -24.20 -17.61 -9.75
CA PHE A 254 -25.53 -17.01 -9.91
C PHE A 254 -25.82 -16.60 -11.36
N PHE A 255 -24.89 -15.95 -12.05
CA PHE A 255 -25.07 -15.33 -13.36
C PHE A 255 -25.18 -16.35 -14.49
N ASP A 256 -24.60 -17.55 -14.36
CA ASP A 256 -24.78 -18.61 -15.34
C ASP A 256 -26.22 -19.17 -15.34
N LYS A 257 -27.00 -18.89 -14.28
CA LYS A 257 -28.43 -19.22 -14.23
C LYS A 257 -29.30 -18.24 -15.03
N ILE A 258 -28.76 -17.06 -15.37
CA ILE A 258 -29.46 -16.04 -16.16
C ILE A 258 -28.98 -16.14 -17.62
N PRO A 259 -29.85 -16.50 -18.59
CA PRO A 259 -29.44 -16.80 -19.96
C PRO A 259 -28.64 -15.69 -20.65
N LEU A 260 -28.98 -14.42 -20.39
CA LEU A 260 -28.27 -13.26 -20.95
C LEU A 260 -26.85 -13.15 -20.40
N PHE A 261 -26.67 -13.18 -19.09
CA PHE A 261 -25.36 -13.04 -18.44
C PHE A 261 -24.45 -14.21 -18.75
N ARG A 262 -24.99 -15.43 -18.84
CA ARG A 262 -24.27 -16.60 -19.35
C ARG A 262 -23.74 -16.40 -20.77
N LYS A 263 -24.55 -15.86 -21.69
CA LYS A 263 -24.13 -15.57 -23.07
C LYS A 263 -23.02 -14.51 -23.12
N LEU A 264 -23.14 -13.48 -22.28
CA LEU A 264 -22.15 -12.41 -22.16
C LEU A 264 -20.90 -12.84 -21.34
N LYS A 265 -20.96 -14.00 -20.68
CA LYS A 265 -19.94 -14.54 -19.77
C LYS A 265 -19.61 -13.61 -18.61
N TRP A 266 -20.58 -12.83 -18.13
CA TRP A 266 -20.37 -11.98 -16.96
C TRP A 266 -20.15 -12.83 -15.72
N ARG A 267 -19.25 -12.40 -14.83
CA ARG A 267 -18.98 -13.09 -13.56
C ARG A 267 -19.16 -12.13 -12.40
N GLU A 268 -19.53 -12.69 -11.27
CA GLU A 268 -19.82 -11.96 -10.03
C GLU A 268 -18.61 -12.01 -9.12
N VAL A 269 -18.41 -10.91 -8.42
CA VAL A 269 -17.38 -10.78 -7.42
C VAL A 269 -17.94 -10.01 -6.23
N ALA A 270 -17.62 -10.46 -5.03
CA ALA A 270 -17.90 -9.73 -3.81
C ALA A 270 -16.60 -9.51 -3.04
N ALA A 271 -16.51 -8.42 -2.30
CA ALA A 271 -15.38 -8.20 -1.41
C ALA A 271 -15.81 -7.59 -0.09
N VAL A 272 -15.01 -7.88 0.93
CA VAL A 272 -15.01 -7.18 2.20
C VAL A 272 -13.58 -6.82 2.54
N LYS A 273 -13.39 -5.56 2.94
CA LYS A 273 -12.12 -5.06 3.43
C LYS A 273 -12.35 -4.43 4.79
N ALA A 274 -11.53 -4.80 5.77
CA ALA A 274 -11.60 -4.22 7.09
C ALA A 274 -10.21 -3.96 7.66
N VAL A 275 -10.10 -2.94 8.51
CA VAL A 275 -8.90 -2.71 9.33
C VAL A 275 -9.32 -2.22 10.71
N ALA A 276 -8.68 -2.78 11.73
CA ALA A 276 -8.73 -2.29 13.09
C ALA A 276 -7.31 -1.94 13.53
N GLY A 277 -7.17 -0.92 14.35
CA GLY A 277 -5.87 -0.51 14.83
C GLY A 277 -5.96 0.45 15.99
N SER A 278 -4.80 0.83 16.50
CA SER A 278 -4.64 1.79 17.59
C SER A 278 -3.45 2.69 17.31
N LEU A 279 -3.42 3.81 18.02
CA LEU A 279 -2.30 4.73 18.01
C LEU A 279 -1.92 5.11 19.44
N THR A 280 -0.64 5.00 19.74
CA THR A 280 -0.07 5.38 21.03
C THR A 280 0.00 6.90 21.11
N ARG A 281 -0.34 7.44 22.28
CA ARG A 281 -0.42 8.87 22.52
C ARG A 281 0.89 9.62 22.26
N SER A 282 2.05 9.01 22.56
CA SER A 282 3.37 9.61 22.32
C SER A 282 3.59 9.97 20.84
N ASN A 283 3.10 9.14 19.91
CA ASN A 283 3.21 9.39 18.47
C ASN A 283 2.38 10.62 18.02
N VAL A 284 1.31 10.95 18.74
CA VAL A 284 0.49 12.14 18.48
C VAL A 284 1.12 13.38 19.13
N GLU A 285 1.70 13.23 20.31
CA GLU A 285 2.22 14.36 21.09
C GLU A 285 3.46 15.01 20.50
N ILE A 286 4.24 14.26 19.71
CA ILE A 286 5.39 14.82 18.98
C ILE A 286 5.00 15.68 17.77
N LEU A 287 3.77 15.59 17.29
CA LEU A 287 3.32 16.34 16.12
C LEU A 287 2.86 17.74 16.54
N SER A 288 3.24 18.75 15.75
CA SER A 288 2.71 20.12 15.93
C SER A 288 1.21 20.16 15.59
N ASP A 289 0.82 19.53 14.47
CA ASP A 289 -0.57 19.32 14.10
C ASP A 289 -1.07 17.93 14.51
N LYS A 290 -1.76 17.89 15.65
CA LYS A 290 -2.38 16.68 16.20
C LYS A 290 -3.62 16.24 15.41
N ASN A 291 -4.11 17.06 14.49
CA ASN A 291 -5.30 16.81 13.68
C ASN A 291 -4.98 16.38 12.24
N ALA A 292 -3.70 16.19 11.89
CA ALA A 292 -3.26 15.82 10.53
C ALA A 292 -3.88 14.51 9.99
N PHE A 293 -4.40 13.64 10.85
CA PHE A 293 -5.08 12.40 10.49
C PHE A 293 -6.09 11.96 11.56
N ALA A 294 -6.88 10.92 11.29
CA ALA A 294 -7.74 10.27 12.28
C ALA A 294 -7.13 8.97 12.82
N THR A 295 -7.38 8.67 14.09
CA THR A 295 -7.10 7.34 14.67
C THR A 295 -8.32 6.43 14.49
N LEU A 296 -8.10 5.13 14.32
CA LEU A 296 -9.17 4.13 14.27
C LEU A 296 -9.78 3.93 15.68
N GLY A 297 -10.83 4.69 16.03
CA GLY A 297 -11.61 4.45 17.26
C GLY A 297 -12.51 3.22 17.21
N LYS A 298 -12.81 2.73 16.01
CA LYS A 298 -13.50 1.48 15.69
C LYS A 298 -12.97 0.90 14.37
N PRO A 299 -13.23 -0.38 14.05
CA PRO A 299 -12.80 -0.94 12.77
C PRO A 299 -13.37 -0.15 11.59
N TYR A 300 -12.52 0.16 10.62
CA TYR A 300 -12.93 0.58 9.30
C TYR A 300 -13.38 -0.63 8.50
N VAL A 301 -14.52 -0.54 7.79
CA VAL A 301 -15.07 -1.61 6.97
C VAL A 301 -15.69 -1.03 5.70
N GLU A 302 -15.33 -1.62 4.55
CA GLU A 302 -16.03 -1.45 3.28
C GLU A 302 -16.37 -2.80 2.68
N THR A 303 -17.50 -2.84 1.97
CA THR A 303 -17.95 -4.01 1.23
C THR A 303 -18.23 -3.64 -0.20
N GLN A 304 -18.26 -4.64 -1.06
CA GLN A 304 -18.31 -4.45 -2.49
C GLN A 304 -19.04 -5.60 -3.17
N LEU A 305 -19.76 -5.26 -4.23
CA LEU A 305 -20.33 -6.17 -5.20
C LEU A 305 -19.95 -5.68 -6.59
N GLY A 306 -19.44 -6.57 -7.43
CA GLY A 306 -18.98 -6.22 -8.75
C GLY A 306 -19.36 -7.23 -9.81
N VAL A 307 -19.27 -6.77 -11.05
CA VAL A 307 -19.43 -7.57 -12.26
C VAL A 307 -18.14 -7.47 -13.05
N GLU A 308 -17.48 -8.60 -13.24
CA GLU A 308 -16.29 -8.72 -14.06
C GLU A 308 -16.60 -9.36 -15.43
N ASN A 309 -15.63 -9.27 -16.33
CA ASN A 309 -15.71 -9.82 -17.69
C ASN A 309 -16.76 -9.12 -18.60
N ILE A 310 -17.09 -7.86 -18.31
CA ILE A 310 -17.92 -7.01 -19.19
C ILE A 310 -17.10 -6.74 -20.46
N PHE A 311 -17.65 -7.12 -21.62
CA PHE A 311 -16.93 -7.16 -22.91
C PHE A 311 -15.59 -7.91 -22.86
N ARG A 312 -15.42 -8.81 -21.87
CA ARG A 312 -14.19 -9.57 -21.58
C ARG A 312 -12.98 -8.77 -21.07
N ILE A 313 -13.12 -7.47 -20.84
CA ILE A 313 -11.99 -6.61 -20.46
C ILE A 313 -12.31 -5.64 -19.32
N ILE A 314 -13.59 -5.39 -19.03
CA ILE A 314 -14.02 -4.42 -18.03
C ILE A 314 -14.56 -5.15 -16.80
N ARG A 315 -14.25 -4.58 -15.65
CA ARG A 315 -14.88 -4.88 -14.37
C ARG A 315 -15.43 -3.59 -13.76
N ILE A 316 -16.63 -3.68 -13.20
CA ILE A 316 -17.28 -2.57 -12.47
C ILE A 316 -17.65 -3.07 -11.08
N ASP A 317 -17.27 -2.30 -10.06
CA ASP A 317 -17.55 -2.60 -8.65
C ASP A 317 -18.35 -1.46 -8.02
N PHE A 318 -19.40 -1.85 -7.32
CA PHE A 318 -20.21 -1.01 -6.43
C PHE A 318 -19.70 -1.22 -5.01
N ILE A 319 -19.32 -0.13 -4.34
CA ILE A 319 -18.61 -0.19 -3.06
C ILE A 319 -19.39 0.63 -2.04
N TRP A 320 -19.55 0.09 -0.84
CA TRP A 320 -20.20 0.73 0.30
C TRP A 320 -19.24 0.80 1.48
N ARG A 321 -19.06 1.99 2.03
CA ARG A 321 -18.37 2.22 3.29
C ARG A 321 -19.38 1.99 4.42
N LEU A 322 -19.09 1.07 5.32
CA LEU A 322 -19.99 0.68 6.41
C LEU A 322 -19.69 1.42 7.73
N SER A 323 -18.43 1.80 7.94
CA SER A 323 -17.93 2.51 9.12
C SER A 323 -17.66 3.98 8.84
N TYR A 324 -17.65 4.83 9.87
CA TYR A 324 -17.29 6.25 9.75
C TYR A 324 -18.14 7.03 8.73
N THR A 325 -19.47 6.78 8.75
CA THR A 325 -20.46 7.37 7.84
C THR A 325 -21.41 8.36 8.52
N ASN A 326 -21.28 8.58 9.84
CA ASN A 326 -22.12 9.51 10.59
C ASN A 326 -21.77 10.97 10.27
N LYS A 327 -22.69 11.90 10.57
CA LYS A 327 -22.48 13.34 10.32
C LYS A 327 -21.33 13.90 11.13
N GLU A 328 -21.18 13.45 12.38
CA GLU A 328 -20.11 13.89 13.27
C GLU A 328 -18.72 13.66 12.68
N TYR A 329 -18.43 12.43 12.20
CA TYR A 329 -17.15 12.14 11.57
C TYR A 329 -16.92 12.96 10.30
N GLN A 330 -17.97 13.20 9.52
CA GLN A 330 -17.89 14.01 8.29
C GLN A 330 -17.48 15.45 8.60
N GLU A 331 -18.06 16.06 9.63
CA GLU A 331 -17.69 17.42 10.04
C GLU A 331 -16.26 17.47 10.60
N GLN A 332 -15.87 16.50 11.42
CA GLN A 332 -14.48 16.39 11.89
C GLN A 332 -13.50 16.21 10.72
N ASN A 333 -13.87 15.45 9.69
CA ASN A 333 -13.05 15.25 8.51
C ASN A 333 -12.83 16.57 7.75
N LYS A 334 -13.88 17.37 7.55
CA LYS A 334 -13.76 18.69 6.91
C LYS A 334 -12.86 19.65 7.68
N VAL A 335 -12.88 19.59 9.01
CA VAL A 335 -11.99 20.41 9.85
C VAL A 335 -10.53 19.98 9.66
N ARG A 336 -10.26 18.67 9.56
CA ARG A 336 -8.89 18.13 9.39
C ARG A 336 -8.32 18.36 7.99
N PHE A 337 -9.17 18.25 6.98
CA PHE A 337 -8.75 18.03 5.60
C PHE A 337 -9.36 19.03 4.61
N GLY A 338 -10.01 20.09 5.11
CA GLY A 338 -10.66 21.11 4.29
C GLY A 338 -12.05 20.70 3.78
N ASN A 339 -12.81 21.69 3.29
CA ASN A 339 -14.20 21.51 2.86
C ASN A 339 -14.38 20.56 1.65
N ASP A 340 -13.33 20.35 0.87
CA ASP A 340 -13.34 19.49 -0.32
C ASP A 340 -13.11 18.00 0.00
N SER A 341 -12.67 17.69 1.23
CA SER A 341 -12.43 16.32 1.71
C SER A 341 -13.73 15.57 2.06
N ARG A 342 -14.52 15.24 1.04
CA ARG A 342 -15.77 14.50 1.23
C ARG A 342 -15.49 13.02 1.51
N ILE A 343 -16.08 12.50 2.58
CA ILE A 343 -16.06 11.06 2.87
C ILE A 343 -17.19 10.38 2.08
N ALA A 344 -16.81 9.60 1.07
CA ALA A 344 -17.75 8.86 0.24
C ALA A 344 -18.35 7.66 0.98
N LYS A 345 -19.68 7.62 1.08
CA LYS A 345 -20.41 6.46 1.64
C LYS A 345 -20.60 5.33 0.62
N PHE A 346 -20.63 5.71 -0.65
CA PHE A 346 -20.82 4.82 -1.79
C PHE A 346 -19.94 5.30 -2.94
N GLY A 347 -19.48 4.36 -3.76
CA GLY A 347 -18.75 4.67 -4.98
C GLY A 347 -18.86 3.56 -6.00
N ILE A 348 -18.70 3.93 -7.26
CA ILE A 348 -18.56 3.01 -8.38
C ILE A 348 -17.09 3.09 -8.83
N ARG A 349 -16.47 1.94 -9.04
CA ARG A 349 -15.09 1.82 -9.52
C ARG A 349 -15.03 0.94 -10.75
N GLY A 350 -14.16 1.30 -11.69
CA GLY A 350 -13.87 0.51 -12.89
C GLY A 350 -12.47 -0.07 -12.83
N SER A 351 -12.25 -1.23 -13.44
CA SER A 351 -10.89 -1.68 -13.75
C SER A 351 -10.85 -2.39 -15.10
N LEU A 352 -9.69 -2.32 -15.76
CA LEU A 352 -9.40 -3.08 -16.96
C LEU A 352 -8.77 -4.41 -16.55
N ALA A 353 -9.52 -5.49 -16.72
CA ALA A 353 -9.06 -6.85 -16.51
C ALA A 353 -8.58 -7.41 -17.86
N LEU A 354 -7.37 -7.03 -18.29
CA LEU A 354 -6.71 -7.69 -19.42
C LEU A 354 -6.25 -9.08 -18.97
N ARG A 355 -7.07 -10.10 -19.25
CA ARG A 355 -6.66 -11.51 -19.14
C ARG A 355 -5.96 -11.88 -20.45
N PHE A 356 -4.63 -11.99 -20.42
CA PHE A 356 -3.85 -12.56 -21.51
C PHE A 356 -3.85 -14.08 -21.46
#